data_AF-A0A8J8F072-F1
#
_entry.id   AF-A0A8J8F072-F1
#
_cell.length_a   1.000
_cell.length_b   1.000
_cell.length_c   1.000
_cell.angle_alpha   90.00
_cell.angle_beta   90.00
_cell.angle_gamma   90.00
#
_symmetry.space_group_name_H-M   'P 1'
#
loop_
_entity.id
_entity.type
_entity.pdbx_description
1 polymer ?
#
loop_
_entity_poly.entity_id
_entity_poly.type
_entity_poly.pdbx_seq_one_letter_code
_entity_poly.pdbx_strand_id
1 'polypeptide(L)'
;MEEVKELKSVLEKVEGKLIAAGKMYAAMNFAGFLAVMTLFYVILRFFNGGSAFSIAYWTTATVIVIALTSKVWRRIAAISGIRRDSGKKIGWEIAGAWITGAILGWILLPSLNPGINEEASLAVGFLSFISASLLGQWIILKSCCGAENEMVPAFLIPALAIPLAWRMESGAMVWAGFVVSLGFATTILLYLHSAFRAIER
;
A
#
# COMPACT_ATOMS: atom_id res chain seq x y z
N MET A 1 -35.97 -28.70 -4.38
CA MET A 1 -34.51 -28.99 -4.42
C MET A 1 -33.80 -28.19 -5.50
N GLU A 2 -34.43 -27.95 -6.65
CA GLU A 2 -33.84 -27.18 -7.77
C GLU A 2 -33.72 -25.68 -7.44
N GLU A 3 -34.75 -25.09 -6.85
CA GLU A 3 -34.73 -23.69 -6.36
C GLU A 3 -33.59 -23.42 -5.35
N VAL A 4 -33.28 -24.39 -4.47
CA VAL A 4 -32.19 -24.27 -3.50
C VAL A 4 -30.82 -24.31 -4.19
N LYS A 5 -30.67 -25.11 -5.25
CA LYS A 5 -29.44 -25.13 -6.07
C LYS A 5 -29.27 -23.86 -6.88
N GLU A 6 -30.36 -23.33 -7.43
CA GLU A 6 -30.35 -22.06 -8.15
C GLU A 6 -30.00 -20.90 -7.23
N LEU A 7 -30.63 -20.81 -6.06
CA LEU A 7 -30.33 -19.79 -5.05
C LEU A 7 -28.86 -19.83 -4.62
N LYS A 8 -28.32 -21.04 -4.40
CA LYS A 8 -26.90 -21.23 -4.07
C LYS A 8 -25.99 -20.71 -5.19
N SER A 9 -26.29 -21.03 -6.44
CA SER A 9 -25.50 -20.56 -7.59
C SER A 9 -25.54 -19.04 -7.76
N VAL A 10 -26.69 -18.41 -7.52
CA VAL A 10 -26.80 -16.94 -7.54
C VAL A 10 -25.98 -16.32 -6.41
N LEU A 11 -26.04 -16.89 -5.21
CA LEU A 11 -25.29 -16.40 -4.06
C LEU A 11 -23.77 -16.50 -4.26
N GLU A 12 -23.27 -17.63 -4.78
CA GLU A 12 -21.84 -17.82 -5.10
C GLU A 12 -21.36 -16.76 -6.11
N LYS A 13 -22.14 -16.48 -7.16
CA LYS A 13 -21.82 -15.42 -8.13
C LYS A 13 -21.81 -14.02 -7.51
N VAL A 14 -22.72 -13.73 -6.57
CA VAL A 14 -22.76 -12.44 -5.87
C VAL A 14 -21.56 -12.32 -4.94
N GLU A 15 -21.21 -13.38 -4.20
CA GLU A 15 -20.03 -13.44 -3.35
C GLU A 15 -18.74 -13.21 -4.16
N GLY A 16 -18.59 -13.88 -5.31
CA GLY A 16 -17.46 -13.69 -6.21
C GLY A 16 -17.30 -12.24 -6.67
N LYS A 17 -18.41 -11.57 -7.04
CA LYS A 17 -18.42 -10.14 -7.41
C LYS A 17 -18.06 -9.23 -6.25
N LEU A 18 -18.49 -9.55 -5.03
CA LEU A 18 -18.16 -8.78 -3.83
C LEU A 18 -16.67 -8.89 -3.48
N ILE A 19 -16.11 -10.10 -3.55
CA ILE A 19 -14.67 -10.33 -3.36
C ILE A 19 -13.89 -9.56 -4.42
N ALA A 20 -14.30 -9.64 -5.69
CA ALA A 20 -13.67 -8.92 -6.78
C ALA A 20 -13.68 -7.40 -6.57
N ALA A 21 -14.80 -6.83 -6.14
CA ALA A 21 -14.90 -5.41 -5.81
C ALA A 21 -13.93 -5.00 -4.69
N GLY A 22 -13.79 -5.83 -3.65
CA GLY A 22 -12.81 -5.63 -2.58
C GLY A 22 -11.37 -5.64 -3.09
N LYS A 23 -11.01 -6.60 -3.94
CA LYS A 23 -9.67 -6.71 -4.54
C LYS A 23 -9.38 -5.54 -5.50
N MET A 24 -10.34 -5.11 -6.31
CA MET A 24 -10.22 -3.92 -7.16
C MET A 24 -10.04 -2.64 -6.34
N TYR A 25 -10.73 -2.53 -5.20
CA TYR A 25 -10.53 -1.41 -4.27
C TYR A 25 -9.12 -1.38 -3.67
N ALA A 26 -8.59 -2.54 -3.28
CA ALA A 26 -7.21 -2.64 -2.81
C ALA A 26 -6.21 -2.23 -3.90
N ALA A 27 -6.37 -2.73 -5.14
CA ALA A 27 -5.57 -2.31 -6.29
C ALA A 27 -5.61 -0.78 -6.50
N MET A 28 -6.79 -0.18 -6.40
CA MET A 28 -6.97 1.26 -6.56
C MET A 28 -6.22 2.07 -5.47
N ASN A 29 -6.16 1.58 -4.23
CA ASN A 29 -5.37 2.26 -3.19
C ASN A 29 -3.87 2.26 -3.52
N PHE A 30 -3.32 1.11 -3.94
CA PHE A 30 -1.94 1.02 -4.37
C PHE A 30 -1.66 1.89 -5.61
N ALA A 31 -2.58 1.90 -6.59
CA ALA A 31 -2.46 2.75 -7.77
C ALA A 31 -2.47 4.25 -7.42
N GLY A 32 -3.33 4.65 -6.47
CA GLY A 32 -3.39 6.03 -5.98
C GLY A 32 -2.07 6.49 -5.36
N PHE A 33 -1.50 5.69 -4.46
CA PHE A 33 -0.20 6.02 -3.85
C PHE A 33 0.96 5.91 -4.84
N LEU A 34 0.93 4.97 -5.80
CA LEU A 34 1.91 4.90 -6.88
C LEU A 34 1.89 6.18 -7.74
N ALA A 35 0.71 6.69 -8.08
CA ALA A 35 0.55 7.94 -8.82
C ALA A 35 1.08 9.14 -8.03
N VAL A 36 0.78 9.23 -6.72
CA VAL A 36 1.34 10.26 -5.83
C VAL A 36 2.87 10.18 -5.79
N MET A 37 3.42 8.98 -5.58
CA MET A 37 4.86 8.77 -5.54
C MET A 37 5.57 9.20 -6.81
N THR A 38 5.07 8.75 -7.95
CA THR A 38 5.67 9.08 -9.24
C THR A 38 5.53 10.56 -9.57
N LEU A 39 4.39 11.17 -9.25
CA LEU A 39 4.19 12.62 -9.40
C LEU A 39 5.15 13.42 -8.52
N PHE A 40 5.43 12.99 -7.29
CA PHE A 40 6.40 13.65 -6.42
C PHE A 40 7.77 13.76 -7.08
N TYR A 41 8.27 12.65 -7.66
CA TYR A 41 9.55 12.66 -8.38
C TYR A 41 9.53 13.53 -9.64
N VAL A 42 8.41 13.54 -10.38
CA VAL A 42 8.24 14.43 -11.54
C VAL A 42 8.32 15.89 -11.11
N ILE A 43 7.68 16.27 -10.01
CA ILE A 43 7.70 17.66 -9.51
C ILE A 43 9.10 18.04 -9.00
N LEU A 44 9.77 17.16 -8.24
CA LEU A 44 11.11 17.41 -7.73
C LEU A 44 12.12 17.73 -8.83
N ARG A 45 11.93 17.21 -10.05
CA ARG A 45 12.76 17.55 -11.20
C ARG A 45 12.72 19.06 -11.53
N PHE A 46 11.59 19.72 -11.32
CA PHE A 46 11.39 21.14 -11.63
C PHE A 46 11.44 22.04 -10.39
N PHE A 47 11.19 21.47 -9.22
CA PHE A 47 11.09 22.19 -7.96
C PHE A 47 11.86 21.46 -6.85
N ASN A 48 13.04 21.96 -6.50
CA ASN A 48 13.81 21.49 -5.35
C ASN A 48 13.25 22.10 -4.06
N GLY A 49 12.04 21.69 -3.69
CA GLY A 49 11.44 22.07 -2.43
C GLY A 49 12.21 21.46 -1.25
N GLY A 50 12.50 22.28 -0.23
CA GLY A 50 13.06 21.79 1.04
C GLY A 50 12.09 20.89 1.81
N SER A 51 12.46 20.49 3.02
CA SER A 51 11.66 19.58 3.87
C SER A 51 10.20 20.02 4.07
N ALA A 52 9.94 21.33 4.18
CA ALA A 52 8.60 21.89 4.32
C ALA A 52 7.70 21.57 3.12
N PHE A 53 8.25 21.62 1.90
CA PHE A 53 7.51 21.26 0.69
C PHE A 53 7.17 19.76 0.67
N SER A 54 8.15 18.90 1.00
CA SER A 54 7.93 17.45 1.07
C SER A 54 6.83 17.10 2.06
N ILE A 55 6.86 17.69 3.26
CA ILE A 55 5.80 17.48 4.28
C ILE A 55 4.44 17.93 3.73
N ALA A 56 4.35 19.16 3.21
CA ALA A 56 3.10 19.70 2.69
C ALA A 56 2.54 18.85 1.54
N TYR A 57 3.40 18.41 0.62
CA TYR A 57 3.04 17.54 -0.49
C TYR A 57 2.47 16.21 0.00
N TRP A 58 3.21 15.50 0.85
CA TRP A 58 2.81 14.18 1.31
C TRP A 58 1.57 14.20 2.19
N THR A 59 1.41 15.21 3.06
CA THR A 59 0.18 15.41 3.83
C THR A 59 -1.01 15.65 2.90
N THR A 60 -0.88 16.56 1.94
CA THR A 60 -1.97 16.90 1.00
C THR A 60 -2.35 15.70 0.14
N ALA A 61 -1.36 15.02 -0.45
CA ALA A 61 -1.58 13.86 -1.29
C ALA A 61 -2.23 12.70 -0.53
N THR A 62 -1.80 12.45 0.71
CA THR A 62 -2.40 11.42 1.58
C THR A 62 -3.87 11.73 1.87
N VAL A 63 -4.19 12.99 2.21
CA VAL A 63 -5.58 13.42 2.44
C VAL A 63 -6.43 13.21 1.18
N ILE A 64 -5.90 13.57 0.00
CA ILE A 64 -6.60 13.39 -1.29
C ILE A 64 -6.86 11.91 -1.57
N VAL A 65 -5.83 11.05 -1.45
CA VAL A 65 -5.97 9.60 -1.70
C VAL A 65 -7.00 9.00 -0.72
N ILE A 66 -6.89 9.30 0.57
CA ILE A 66 -7.85 8.82 1.58
C ILE A 66 -9.26 9.30 1.28
N ALA A 67 -9.44 10.56 0.87
CA ALA A 67 -10.75 11.12 0.55
C ALA A 67 -11.40 10.42 -0.65
N LEU A 68 -10.61 10.13 -1.69
CA LEU A 68 -11.06 9.42 -2.89
C LEU A 68 -11.40 7.97 -2.56
N THR A 69 -10.51 7.26 -1.87
CA THR A 69 -10.70 5.83 -1.56
C THR A 69 -11.81 5.63 -0.55
N SER A 70 -11.96 6.51 0.45
CA SER A 70 -13.06 6.45 1.43
C SER A 70 -14.45 6.51 0.78
N LYS A 71 -14.62 7.27 -0.32
CA LYS A 71 -15.91 7.33 -1.04
C LYS A 71 -16.24 5.99 -1.68
N VAL A 72 -15.25 5.33 -2.28
CA VAL A 72 -15.41 4.02 -2.91
C VAL A 72 -15.64 2.95 -1.86
N TRP A 73 -14.87 2.96 -0.77
CA TRP A 73 -15.02 2.04 0.35
C TRP A 73 -16.43 2.05 0.93
N ARG A 74 -17.01 3.23 1.15
CA ARG A 74 -18.39 3.34 1.66
C ARG A 74 -19.41 2.64 0.76
N ARG A 75 -19.22 2.68 -0.56
CA ARG A 75 -20.11 1.99 -1.51
C ARG A 75 -19.94 0.48 -1.42
N ILE A 76 -18.71 0.00 -1.36
CA ILE A 76 -18.42 -1.44 -1.22
C ILE A 76 -18.98 -1.97 0.10
N ALA A 77 -18.67 -1.29 1.22
CA ALA A 77 -19.16 -1.68 2.54
C ALA A 77 -20.69 -1.74 2.63
N ALA A 78 -21.40 -0.82 1.94
CA ALA A 78 -22.86 -0.82 1.89
C ALA A 78 -23.42 -2.05 1.15
N ILE A 79 -22.79 -2.47 0.05
CA ILE A 79 -23.23 -3.63 -0.74
C ILE A 79 -22.83 -4.94 -0.05
N SER A 80 -21.69 -4.97 0.64
CA SER A 80 -21.20 -6.15 1.37
C SER A 80 -21.89 -6.39 2.72
N GLY A 81 -22.75 -5.48 3.19
CA GLY A 81 -23.43 -5.61 4.49
C GLY A 81 -22.49 -5.55 5.71
N ILE A 82 -21.27 -5.04 5.55
CA ILE A 82 -20.27 -4.97 6.63
C ILE A 82 -20.71 -3.92 7.67
N ARG A 83 -20.84 -4.33 8.94
CA ARG A 83 -21.17 -3.42 10.04
C ARG A 83 -20.09 -2.34 10.20
N ARG A 84 -20.53 -1.09 10.26
CA ARG A 84 -19.70 0.13 10.16
C ARG A 84 -18.65 0.31 11.28
N ASP A 85 -18.80 -0.37 12.42
CA ASP A 85 -17.94 -0.19 13.60
C ASP A 85 -16.63 -0.98 13.57
N SER A 86 -16.55 -2.12 12.87
CA SER A 86 -15.31 -2.89 12.80
C SER A 86 -14.19 -2.15 12.05
N GLY A 87 -14.55 -1.31 11.07
CA GLY A 87 -13.59 -0.59 10.24
C GLY A 87 -12.81 0.51 10.95
N LYS A 88 -13.35 1.11 12.02
CA LYS A 88 -12.65 2.20 12.74
C LYS A 88 -11.44 1.68 13.51
N LYS A 89 -11.58 0.55 14.21
CA LYS A 89 -10.49 -0.05 14.99
C LYS A 89 -9.34 -0.48 14.07
N ILE A 90 -9.67 -1.19 12.98
CA ILE A 90 -8.69 -1.65 11.99
C ILE A 90 -7.95 -0.45 11.37
N GLY A 91 -8.67 0.64 11.06
CA GLY A 91 -8.05 1.87 10.55
C GLY A 91 -7.01 2.47 11.49
N TRP A 92 -7.27 2.48 12.81
CA TRP A 92 -6.32 2.96 13.81
C TRP A 92 -5.10 2.04 13.96
N GLU A 93 -5.30 0.72 13.91
CA GLU A 93 -4.18 -0.23 13.94
C GLU A 93 -3.27 -0.05 12.71
N ILE A 94 -3.85 0.12 11.53
CA ILE A 94 -3.10 0.41 10.30
C ILE A 94 -2.35 1.72 10.45
N ALA A 95 -3.01 2.80 10.90
CA ALA A 95 -2.35 4.08 11.16
C ALA A 95 -1.16 3.93 12.13
N GLY A 96 -1.32 3.11 13.18
CA GLY A 96 -0.24 2.76 14.11
C GLY A 96 0.96 2.13 13.40
N ALA A 97 0.74 1.13 12.53
CA ALA A 97 1.81 0.51 11.75
C ALA A 97 2.54 1.52 10.84
N TRP A 98 1.82 2.46 10.24
CA TRP A 98 2.41 3.53 9.43
C TRP A 98 3.24 4.51 10.27
N ILE A 99 2.76 4.90 11.46
CA ILE A 99 3.50 5.75 12.39
C ILE A 99 4.79 5.04 12.84
N THR A 100 4.71 3.77 13.24
CA THR A 100 5.88 2.98 13.65
C THR A 100 6.90 2.87 12.51
N GLY A 101 6.45 2.55 11.30
CA GLY A 101 7.35 2.51 10.14
C GLY A 101 7.97 3.86 9.83
N ALA A 102 7.23 4.97 9.97
CA ALA A 102 7.75 6.32 9.74
C ALA A 102 8.85 6.69 10.75
N ILE A 103 8.64 6.38 12.03
CA ILE A 103 9.66 6.57 13.07
C ILE A 103 10.90 5.73 12.75
N LEU A 104 10.71 4.47 12.37
CA LEU A 104 11.81 3.56 12.05
C LEU A 104 12.60 4.04 10.83
N GLY A 105 11.94 4.37 9.73
CA GLY A 105 12.60 4.69 8.47
C GLY A 105 13.08 6.13 8.31
N TRP A 106 12.45 7.11 8.98
CA TRP A 106 12.82 8.52 8.84
C TRP A 106 13.62 9.08 10.03
N ILE A 107 13.55 8.44 11.20
CA ILE A 107 14.22 8.92 12.41
C ILE A 107 15.33 7.96 12.83
N LEU A 108 14.97 6.71 13.15
CA LEU A 108 15.92 5.77 13.73
C LEU A 108 16.99 5.35 12.73
N LEU A 109 16.62 4.83 11.56
CA LEU A 109 17.61 4.31 10.62
C LEU A 109 18.54 5.38 10.06
N PRO A 110 18.08 6.57 9.61
CA PRO A 110 18.99 7.60 9.14
C PRO A 110 19.98 8.06 10.22
N SER A 111 19.57 8.09 11.50
CA SER A 111 20.47 8.46 12.61
C SER A 111 21.63 7.48 12.85
N LEU A 112 21.48 6.23 12.38
CA LEU A 112 22.53 5.21 12.46
C LEU A 112 23.53 5.32 11.29
N ASN A 113 23.28 6.19 10.30
CA ASN A 113 24.05 6.34 9.06
C ASN A 113 24.43 4.98 8.43
N PRO A 114 23.44 4.13 8.12
CA PRO A 114 23.72 2.79 7.64
C PRO A 114 24.43 2.84 6.28
N GLY A 115 24.00 3.69 5.35
CA GLY A 115 24.55 3.74 4.00
C GLY A 115 25.99 4.28 3.94
N ILE A 116 26.69 3.97 2.85
CA ILE A 116 28.06 4.48 2.60
C ILE A 116 28.12 6.00 2.39
N ASN A 117 26.97 6.65 2.20
CA ASN A 117 26.79 8.10 2.17
C ASN A 117 25.37 8.48 2.67
N GLU A 118 25.10 9.79 2.73
CA GLU A 118 23.80 10.31 3.18
C GLU A 118 22.63 9.86 2.28
N GLU A 119 22.81 9.86 0.96
CA GLU A 119 21.78 9.44 0.00
C GLU A 119 21.40 7.96 0.20
N ALA A 120 22.40 7.09 0.33
CA ALA A 120 22.22 5.66 0.61
C ALA A 120 21.54 5.44 1.97
N SER A 121 21.90 6.22 3.00
CA SER A 121 21.25 6.16 4.31
C SER A 121 19.77 6.54 4.24
N LEU A 122 19.44 7.60 3.47
CA LEU A 122 18.05 7.99 3.22
C LEU A 122 17.29 6.93 2.43
N ALA A 123 17.93 6.28 1.45
CA ALA A 123 17.32 5.22 0.65
C ALA A 123 17.00 3.98 1.49
N VAL A 124 17.92 3.57 2.36
CA VAL A 124 17.70 2.50 3.35
C VAL A 124 16.55 2.86 4.28
N GLY A 125 16.52 4.11 4.78
CA GLY A 125 15.44 4.61 5.61
C GLY A 125 14.08 4.55 4.91
N PHE A 126 14.01 5.04 3.67
CA PHE A 126 12.79 5.02 2.86
C PHE A 126 12.28 3.60 2.57
N LEU A 127 13.15 2.68 2.13
CA LEU A 127 12.78 1.29 1.88
C LEU A 127 12.30 0.59 3.15
N SER A 128 12.95 0.86 4.29
CA SER A 128 12.57 0.30 5.57
C SER A 128 11.24 0.84 6.09
N PHE A 129 10.97 2.14 5.91
CA PHE A 129 9.67 2.74 6.18
C PHE A 129 8.56 2.01 5.43
N ILE A 130 8.69 1.91 4.10
CA ILE A 130 7.68 1.26 3.25
C ILE A 130 7.50 -0.22 3.63
N SER A 131 8.61 -0.95 3.79
CA SER A 131 8.59 -2.37 4.15
C SER A 131 7.89 -2.61 5.48
N ALA A 132 8.28 -1.88 6.53
CA ALA A 132 7.74 -2.05 7.87
C ALA A 132 6.27 -1.65 7.95
N SER A 133 5.89 -0.52 7.35
CA SER A 133 4.50 -0.04 7.36
C SER A 133 3.57 -1.00 6.64
N LEU A 134 3.95 -1.48 5.46
CA LEU A 134 3.11 -2.38 4.67
C LEU A 134 3.10 -3.81 5.22
N LEU A 135 4.20 -4.29 5.82
CA LEU A 135 4.20 -5.55 6.57
C LEU A 135 3.24 -5.48 7.77
N GLY A 136 3.31 -4.41 8.56
CA GLY A 136 2.40 -4.20 9.69
C GLY A 136 0.94 -4.16 9.24
N GLN A 137 0.64 -3.40 8.17
CA GLN A 137 -0.69 -3.37 7.55
C GLN A 137 -1.12 -4.77 7.10
N TRP A 138 -0.23 -5.56 6.50
CA TRP A 138 -0.53 -6.91 6.05
C TRP A 138 -0.89 -7.84 7.21
N ILE A 139 -0.13 -7.80 8.31
CA ILE A 139 -0.39 -8.60 9.52
C ILE A 139 -1.78 -8.28 10.09
N ILE A 140 -2.13 -7.00 10.17
CA ILE A 140 -3.43 -6.53 10.66
C ILE A 140 -4.56 -7.05 9.75
N LEU A 141 -4.44 -6.83 8.43
CA LEU A 141 -5.45 -7.25 7.46
C LEU A 141 -5.61 -8.78 7.41
N LYS A 142 -4.51 -9.51 7.50
CA LYS A 142 -4.50 -10.98 7.56
C LYS A 142 -5.27 -11.50 8.78
N SER A 143 -5.14 -10.82 9.91
CA SER A 143 -5.77 -11.21 11.17
C SER A 143 -7.26 -10.87 11.22
N CYS A 144 -7.69 -9.77 10.58
CA CYS A 144 -9.09 -9.33 10.62
C CYS A 144 -9.97 -9.90 9.51
N CYS A 145 -9.40 -10.06 8.31
CA CYS A 145 -10.17 -9.99 7.08
C CYS A 145 -9.79 -11.10 6.08
N GLY A 146 -8.90 -12.01 6.48
CA GLY A 146 -8.41 -13.11 5.64
C GLY A 146 -7.10 -12.77 4.91
N ALA A 147 -6.58 -13.74 4.17
CA ALA A 147 -5.26 -13.63 3.55
C ALA A 147 -5.22 -12.62 2.39
N GLU A 148 -4.65 -11.45 2.63
CA GLU A 148 -4.34 -10.41 1.63
C GLU A 148 -2.95 -10.64 1.00
N ASN A 149 -2.75 -11.83 0.44
CA ASN A 149 -1.43 -12.26 -0.07
C ASN A 149 -0.95 -11.43 -1.27
N GLU A 150 -1.86 -10.78 -2.00
CA GLU A 150 -1.52 -9.90 -3.12
C GLU A 150 -0.69 -8.68 -2.67
N MET A 151 -0.75 -8.32 -1.39
CA MET A 151 0.01 -7.20 -0.81
C MET A 151 1.48 -7.54 -0.52
N VAL A 152 1.86 -8.82 -0.55
CA VAL A 152 3.21 -9.27 -0.17
C VAL A 152 4.33 -8.59 -0.96
N PRO A 153 4.25 -8.44 -2.30
CA PRO A 153 5.31 -7.77 -3.06
C PRO A 153 5.56 -6.32 -2.62
N ALA A 154 4.53 -5.60 -2.19
CA ALA A 154 4.64 -4.20 -1.82
C ALA A 154 5.52 -3.94 -0.59
N PHE A 155 5.69 -4.92 0.32
CA PHE A 155 6.66 -4.84 1.41
C PHE A 155 7.91 -5.70 1.18
N LEU A 156 7.78 -6.85 0.52
CA LEU A 156 8.88 -7.79 0.37
C LEU A 156 9.92 -7.31 -0.64
N ILE A 157 9.49 -6.76 -1.78
CA ILE A 157 10.42 -6.24 -2.79
C ILE A 157 11.26 -5.08 -2.22
N PRO A 158 10.66 -4.07 -1.55
CA PRO A 158 11.45 -3.04 -0.87
C PRO A 158 12.36 -3.59 0.22
N ALA A 159 11.94 -4.59 1.00
CA ALA A 159 12.76 -5.15 2.07
C ALA A 159 14.02 -5.84 1.54
N LEU A 160 13.88 -6.65 0.48
CA LEU A 160 14.98 -7.36 -0.16
C LEU A 160 15.97 -6.42 -0.86
N ALA A 161 15.53 -5.21 -1.18
CA ALA A 161 16.34 -4.17 -1.80
C ALA A 161 17.23 -3.39 -0.82
N ILE A 162 16.95 -3.44 0.49
CA ILE A 162 17.70 -2.68 1.51
C ILE A 162 19.23 -2.94 1.47
N PRO A 163 19.72 -4.20 1.40
CA PRO A 163 21.16 -4.46 1.40
C PRO A 163 21.89 -3.88 0.18
N LEU A 164 21.18 -3.76 -0.95
CA LEU A 164 21.71 -3.14 -2.16
C LEU A 164 21.80 -1.62 -1.98
N ALA A 165 20.74 -0.97 -1.50
CA ALA A 165 20.72 0.48 -1.24
C ALA A 165 21.87 0.92 -0.32
N TRP A 166 22.18 0.11 0.70
CA TRP A 166 23.26 0.36 1.65
C TRP A 166 24.60 0.66 0.93
N ARG A 167 24.89 -0.09 -0.13
CA ARG A 167 26.21 -0.09 -0.81
C ARG A 167 26.27 0.83 -2.03
N MET A 168 25.24 1.63 -2.30
CA MET A 168 25.19 2.46 -3.50
C MET A 168 25.94 3.78 -3.31
N GLU A 169 26.90 4.05 -4.20
CA GLU A 169 27.68 5.28 -4.18
C GLU A 169 26.91 6.49 -4.71
N SER A 170 25.95 6.27 -5.60
CA SER A 170 25.10 7.34 -6.15
C SER A 170 23.75 6.80 -6.63
N GLY A 171 22.73 7.66 -6.63
CA GLY A 171 21.41 7.35 -7.18
C GLY A 171 20.57 6.39 -6.34
N ALA A 172 20.95 6.16 -5.09
CA ALA A 172 20.29 5.23 -4.17
C ALA A 172 18.82 5.60 -3.96
N MET A 173 18.49 6.88 -3.83
CA MET A 173 17.12 7.34 -3.59
C MET A 173 16.21 7.16 -4.81
N VAL A 174 16.75 7.44 -6.00
CA VAL A 174 16.03 7.24 -7.26
C VAL A 174 15.77 5.75 -7.48
N TRP A 175 16.79 4.92 -7.25
CA TRP A 175 16.67 3.47 -7.34
C TRP A 175 15.62 2.93 -6.35
N ALA A 176 15.66 3.36 -5.09
CA ALA A 176 14.67 2.97 -4.08
C ALA A 176 13.24 3.36 -4.49
N GLY A 177 13.06 4.54 -5.11
CA GLY A 177 11.77 4.95 -5.69
C GLY A 177 11.26 3.98 -6.76
N PHE A 178 12.13 3.51 -7.65
CA PHE A 178 11.78 2.50 -8.66
C PHE A 178 11.46 1.14 -8.04
N VAL A 179 12.21 0.71 -7.01
CA VAL A 179 11.93 -0.54 -6.29
C VAL A 179 10.55 -0.52 -5.65
N VAL A 180 10.20 0.56 -4.96
CA VAL A 180 8.85 0.70 -4.35
C VAL A 180 7.77 0.74 -5.43
N SER A 181 8.03 1.45 -6.54
CA SER A 181 7.11 1.51 -7.67
C SER A 181 6.86 0.13 -8.29
N LEU A 182 7.91 -0.69 -8.44
CA LEU A 182 7.81 -2.08 -8.89
C LEU A 182 7.01 -2.94 -7.91
N GLY A 183 7.26 -2.79 -6.61
CA GLY A 183 6.49 -3.48 -5.56
C GLY A 183 4.99 -3.17 -5.67
N PHE A 184 4.65 -1.89 -5.82
CA PHE A 184 3.26 -1.43 -5.91
C PHE A 184 2.62 -1.89 -7.22
N ALA A 185 3.31 -1.74 -8.36
CA ALA A 185 2.82 -2.21 -9.66
C ALA A 185 2.53 -3.71 -9.65
N THR A 186 3.43 -4.52 -9.08
CA THR A 186 3.25 -5.97 -8.94
C THR A 186 2.04 -6.29 -8.07
N THR A 187 1.91 -5.62 -6.93
CA THR A 187 0.75 -5.79 -6.03
C THR A 187 -0.56 -5.41 -6.71
N ILE A 188 -0.59 -4.33 -7.50
CA ILE A 188 -1.77 -3.94 -8.30
C ILE A 188 -2.16 -5.07 -9.26
N LEU A 189 -1.20 -5.60 -10.03
CA LEU A 189 -1.46 -6.68 -10.97
C LEU A 189 -1.98 -7.95 -10.28
N LEU A 190 -1.42 -8.32 -9.12
CA LEU A 190 -1.90 -9.46 -8.35
C LEU A 190 -3.32 -9.24 -7.84
N TYR A 191 -3.63 -8.05 -7.31
CA TYR A 191 -4.99 -7.72 -6.87
C TYR A 191 -5.99 -7.79 -8.01
N LEU A 192 -5.65 -7.25 -9.18
CA LEU A 192 -6.52 -7.32 -10.36
C LEU A 192 -6.69 -8.77 -10.84
N HIS A 193 -5.62 -9.55 -10.92
CA HIS A 193 -5.68 -10.96 -11.28
C HIS A 193 -6.61 -11.74 -10.33
N SER A 194 -6.42 -11.58 -9.01
CA SER A 194 -7.29 -12.19 -8.01
C SER A 194 -8.74 -11.71 -8.10
N ALA A 195 -8.97 -10.45 -8.45
CA ALA A 195 -10.31 -9.91 -8.66
C ALA A 195 -11.03 -10.61 -9.82
N PHE A 196 -10.39 -10.74 -10.98
CA PHE A 196 -10.99 -11.41 -12.14
C PHE A 196 -11.22 -12.90 -11.88
N ARG A 197 -10.26 -13.58 -11.24
CA ARG A 197 -10.43 -14.98 -10.83
C ARG A 197 -11.59 -15.20 -9.86
N ALA A 198 -11.91 -14.21 -9.01
CA ALA A 198 -13.04 -14.29 -8.09
C ALA A 198 -14.40 -14.16 -8.80
N ILE A 199 -14.47 -13.47 -9.94
CA ILE A 199 -15.70 -13.33 -10.75
C ILE A 199 -16.06 -14.63 -11.48
N GLU A 200 -15.04 -15.43 -11.82
CA GLU A 200 -15.19 -16.71 -12.55
C GLU A 200 -15.63 -17.88 -11.66
N ARG A 201 -15.68 -17.68 -10.34
CA ARG A 201 -16.29 -18.64 -9.40
C ARG A 201 -17.81 -18.53 -9.41
#